data_AF-A0A355UEX1-F1
#
_entry.id   AF-A0A355UEX1-F1
#
_cell.length_a   1.000
_cell.length_b   1.000
_cell.length_c   1.000
_cell.angle_alpha   90.00
_cell.angle_beta   90.00
_cell.angle_gamma   90.00
#
_symmetry.space_group_name_H-M   'P 1'
#
loop_
_entity.id
_entity.type
_entity.pdbx_description
1 polymer ?
#
loop_
_entity_poly.entity_id
_entity_poly.type
_entity_poly.pdbx_seq_one_letter_code
_entity_poly.pdbx_strand_id
1 'polypeptide(L)' 'MKNKKHKHSPHKIMLSSSDEKLLLRYCAINNIGQTVAIKRILRTYLQENLPEIAPEAENQLGLFDPVQMNIFDR' A
#
# COMPACT_ATOMS: atom_id res chain seq x y z
N MET A 1 -0.20 -22.79 13.54
CA MET A 1 -0.96 -21.58 13.15
C MET A 1 -1.37 -21.74 11.68
N LYS A 2 -2.66 -21.72 11.37
CA LYS A 2 -3.15 -21.95 10.00
C LYS A 2 -3.08 -20.63 9.22
N ASN A 3 -2.16 -20.53 8.26
CA ASN A 3 -2.09 -19.42 7.31
C ASN A 3 -3.40 -19.35 6.52
N LYS A 4 -4.32 -18.46 6.93
CA LYS A 4 -5.53 -18.15 6.17
C LYS A 4 -5.09 -17.47 4.88
N LYS A 5 -5.05 -18.22 3.77
CA LYS A 5 -4.91 -17.67 2.43
C LYS A 5 -6.08 -16.70 2.22
N HIS A 6 -5.83 -15.40 2.29
CA HIS A 6 -6.83 -14.39 1.97
C HIS A 6 -7.26 -14.61 0.52
N LYS A 7 -8.51 -15.06 0.32
CA LYS A 7 -9.13 -15.08 -1.00
C LYS A 7 -9.28 -13.63 -1.43
N HIS A 8 -8.50 -13.22 -2.42
CA HIS A 8 -8.64 -11.90 -3.05
C HIS A 8 -9.99 -11.87 -3.77
N SER A 9 -11.02 -11.31 -3.14
CA SER A 9 -12.27 -11.00 -3.83
C SER A 9 -12.02 -9.80 -4.75
N PRO A 10 -12.43 -9.86 -6.03
CA PRO A 10 -12.36 -8.68 -6.89
C PRO A 10 -13.27 -7.59 -6.32
N HIS A 11 -12.69 -6.44 -6.01
CA HIS A 11 -13.45 -5.30 -5.49
C HIS A 11 -14.12 -4.60 -6.68
N LYS A 12 -15.44 -4.43 -6.61
CA LYS A 12 -16.22 -3.72 -7.62
C LYS A 12 -16.40 -2.27 -7.19
N ILE A 13 -15.89 -1.34 -7.99
CA ILE A 13 -16.12 0.10 -7.81
C ILE A 13 -17.31 0.46 -8.68
N MET A 14 -18.33 1.07 -8.07
CA MET A 14 -19.48 1.63 -8.80
C MET A 14 -19.31 3.14 -8.87
N LEU A 15 -19.29 3.68 -10.09
CA LEU A 15 -19.16 5.11 -10.37
C LEU A 15 -20.51 5.66 -10.82
N SER A 16 -20.71 6.96 -10.67
CA SER A 16 -21.80 7.66 -11.33
C SER A 16 -21.59 7.65 -12.86
N SER A 17 -22.64 7.85 -13.64
CA SER A 17 -22.49 7.83 -15.12
C SER A 17 -21.62 8.98 -15.65
N SER A 18 -21.59 10.12 -14.95
CA SER A 18 -20.70 11.23 -15.27
C SER A 18 -19.24 10.88 -15.01
N ASP A 19 -18.95 10.25 -13.88
CA ASP A 19 -17.58 9.88 -13.50
C ASP A 19 -17.06 8.75 -14.39
N GLU A 20 -17.93 7.82 -14.80
CA GLU A 20 -17.58 6.76 -15.74
C GLU A 20 -17.18 7.33 -17.10
N LYS A 21 -17.94 8.31 -17.63
CA LYS A 21 -17.58 9.01 -18.88
C LYS A 21 -16.25 9.74 -18.76
N LEU A 22 -16.02 10.40 -17.62
CA LEU A 22 -14.76 11.09 -17.35
C LEU A 22 -13.58 10.11 -17.29
N LEU A 23 -13.76 8.98 -16.60
CA LEU A 23 -12.76 7.92 -16.52
C LEU A 23 -12.44 7.34 -17.89
N LEU A 24 -13.46 7.06 -18.71
CA LEU A 24 -13.29 6.57 -20.08
C LEU A 24 -12.50 7.55 -20.95
N ARG A 25 -12.80 8.85 -20.86
CA ARG A 25 -12.06 9.90 -21.58
C ARG A 25 -10.60 9.94 -21.13
N TYR A 26 -10.35 9.88 -19.81
CA TYR A 26 -8.99 9.82 -19.27
C TYR A 26 -8.23 8.57 -19.75
N CYS A 27 -8.88 7.42 -19.77
CA CYS A 27 -8.31 6.17 -20.29
C CYS A 27 -7.93 6.29 -21.77
N ALA A 28 -8.82 6.87 -22.59
CA ALA A 28 -8.59 7.07 -24.02
C ALA A 28 -7.41 8.00 -24.32
N ILE A 29 -7.30 9.12 -23.60
CA ILE A 29 -6.20 10.08 -23.79
C ILE A 29 -4.84 9.45 -23.44
N ASN A 30 -4.81 8.59 -22.43
CA ASN A 30 -3.58 8.00 -21.91
C ASN A 30 -3.27 6.60 -22.48
N ASN A 31 -4.15 6.04 -23.33
CA ASN A 31 -4.07 4.66 -23.83
C ASN A 31 -3.86 3.63 -22.70
N ILE A 32 -4.60 3.77 -21.60
CA ILE A 32 -4.54 2.86 -20.44
C ILE A 32 -5.89 2.21 -20.15
N GLY A 33 -5.86 1.01 -19.58
CA GLY A 33 -7.07 0.35 -19.09
C GLY A 33 -7.63 1.01 -17.82
N GLN A 34 -8.94 0.86 -17.62
CA GLN A 34 -9.67 1.45 -16.48
C GLN A 34 -9.06 1.10 -15.11
N THR A 35 -8.66 -0.16 -14.91
CA THR A 35 -8.05 -0.61 -13.65
C THR A 35 -6.74 0.13 -13.34
N VAL A 36 -5.93 0.37 -14.37
CA VAL A 36 -4.66 1.10 -14.24
C VAL A 36 -4.93 2.57 -13.94
N ALA A 37 -5.88 3.17 -14.65
CA ALA A 37 -6.31 4.55 -14.42
C ALA A 37 -6.78 4.76 -12.97
N ILE A 38 -7.67 3.91 -12.48
CA ILE A 38 -8.19 4.00 -11.10
C ILE A 38 -7.06 3.86 -10.08
N LYS A 39 -6.16 2.89 -10.24
CA LYS A 39 -5.00 2.73 -9.34
C LYS A 39 -4.11 3.96 -9.32
N ARG A 40 -3.88 4.60 -10.47
CA ARG A 40 -3.08 5.83 -10.56
C ARG A 40 -3.78 6.98 -9.85
N ILE A 41 -5.07 7.18 -10.12
CA ILE A 41 -5.89 8.24 -9.47
C ILE A 41 -5.88 8.06 -7.95
N LEU A 42 -6.14 6.85 -7.46
CA LEU A 42 -6.12 6.54 -6.03
C LEU A 42 -4.75 6.81 -5.41
N ARG A 43 -3.66 6.37 -6.06
CA ARG A 43 -2.31 6.60 -5.57
C ARG A 43 -2.00 8.08 -5.45
N THR A 44 -2.28 8.86 -6.49
CA THR A 44 -2.07 10.30 -6.51
C THR A 44 -2.88 10.99 -5.42
N TYR A 45 -4.18 10.69 -5.33
CA TYR A 45 -5.05 11.27 -4.32
C TYR A 45 -4.57 10.96 -2.89
N LEU A 46 -4.24 9.69 -2.61
CA LEU A 46 -3.76 9.30 -1.29
C LEU A 46 -2.41 9.92 -0.93
N GLN A 47 -1.49 10.03 -1.90
CA GLN A 47 -0.18 10.65 -1.67
C GLN A 47 -0.29 12.17 -1.42
N GLU A 48 -1.25 12.85 -2.05
CA GLU A 48 -1.47 14.28 -1.84
C GLU A 48 -2.21 14.60 -0.55
N ASN A 49 -3.08 13.70 -0.07
CA ASN A 49 -4.00 13.97 1.02
C ASN A 49 -3.68 13.25 2.34
N LEU A 50 -2.88 12.19 2.31
CA LEU A 50 -2.41 11.53 3.53
C LEU A 50 -0.99 11.97 3.83
N PRO A 51 -0.70 12.45 5.06
CA PRO A 51 0.67 12.64 5.48
C PRO A 51 1.41 11.31 5.40
N GLU A 52 2.68 11.34 4.97
CA GLU A 52 3.54 10.16 5.08
C GLU A 52 3.51 9.69 6.54
N ILE A 53 3.04 8.47 6.75
CA ILE A 53 3.15 7.82 8.04
C ILE A 53 4.65 7.71 8.26
N ALA A 54 5.19 8.51 9.19
CA ALA A 54 6.58 8.40 9.59
C ALA A 54 6.82 6.91 9.88
N PRO A 55 7.88 6.30 9.31
CA PRO A 55 8.19 4.92 9.62
C PRO A 55 8.22 4.81 11.14
N GLU A 56 7.41 3.90 11.70
CA GLU A 56 7.49 3.57 13.12
C GLU A 56 8.97 3.33 13.40
N ALA A 57 9.50 4.00 14.42
CA ALA A 57 10.89 3.84 14.83
C ALA A 57 11.07 2.41 15.33
N GLU A 58 11.19 1.46 14.42
CA GLU A 58 11.59 0.10 14.69
C GLU A 58 13.04 0.17 15.20
N ASN A 59 13.16 0.20 16.53
CA ASN A 59 14.31 -0.25 17.29
C ASN A 59 15.65 0.44 16.94
N GLN A 60 15.73 1.77 17.02
CA GLN A 60 17.02 2.49 17.01
C GLN A 60 17.80 2.43 18.33
N LEU A 61 17.45 1.51 19.21
CA LEU A 61 18.24 1.20 20.38
C LEU A 61 18.35 -0.31 20.41
N GLY A 62 19.53 -0.84 20.06
CA GLY A 62 19.90 -2.25 20.30
C GLY A 62 19.95 -2.61 21.79
N LEU A 63 19.10 -1.99 22.60
CA LEU A 63 18.89 -2.21 24.04
C LEU A 63 18.32 -3.60 24.34
N PHE A 64 17.85 -4.32 23.32
CA PHE A 64 17.38 -5.70 23.43
C PHE A 64 18.24 -6.69 22.65
N ASP A 65 19.38 -6.27 22.10
CA ASP A 65 20.35 -7.25 21.60
C ASP A 65 20.86 -8.03 22.82
N PRO A 66 20.69 -9.36 22.87
CA PRO A 66 21.19 -10.15 23.97
C PRO A 66 22.72 -10.04 23.96
N VAL A 67 23.27 -9.26 24.90
CA VAL A 67 24.69 -9.27 25.21
C VAL A 67 25.03 -10.68 25.67
N GLN A 68 25.50 -11.52 24.76
CA GLN A 68 26.06 -12.81 25.10
C GLN A 68 27.42 -12.56 25.77
N MET A 69 27.39 -12.36 27.09
CA MET A 69 28.57 -12.50 27.92
C MET A 69 28.97 -13.99 27.89
N ASN A 70 29.94 -14.33 27.06
CA ASN A 70 30.60 -15.64 27.10
C ASN A 70 31.48 -15.69 28.35
N ILE A 71 30.91 -16.17 29.45
CA ILE A 71 31.58 -16.32 30.77
C ILE A 71 32.43 -17.60 30.85
N PHE A 72 32.74 -18.25 29.73
CA PHE A 72 33.42 -19.55 29.67
C PHE A 72 34.75 -19.57 28.91
N ASP A 73 35.45 -18.44 28.81
CA ASP A 73 36.87 -18.42 28.40
C ASP A 73 37.76 -18.08 29.59
N ARG A 74 38.00 -19.07 30.46
CA ARG A 74 39.28 -19.39 31.15
C ARG A 74 39.10 -20.49 32.18
#